data_AF-A0A0F9ACX6-F1
#
_entry.id   AF-A0A0F9ACX6-F1
#
_cell.length_a   1.000
_cell.length_b   1.000
_cell.length_c   1.000
_cell.angle_alpha   90.00
_cell.angle_beta   90.00
_cell.angle_gamma   90.00
#
_symmetry.space_group_name_H-M   'P 1'
#
loop_
_entity.id
_entity.type
_entity.pdbx_description
1 polymer ?
#
loop_
_entity_poly.entity_id
_entity_poly.type
_entity_poly.pdbx_seq_one_letter_code
_entity_poly.pdbx_strand_id
1 'polypeptide(L)'
;AGFVGGVCTASLIGMALFWATPFGPIEAFAVSLLITIAGFFGDLTMSAIKRDRGVKDYGTLVPGHGGVLDRIDSICFAAPVFYHLTRYFFVPGV
;
A
#
# COMPACT_ATOMS: atom_id res chain seq x y z
N ALA A 1 -11.26 14.60 0.38
CA ALA A 1 -11.65 14.13 -0.97
C ALA A 1 -10.60 13.20 -1.58
N GLY A 2 -9.32 13.61 -1.70
CA GLY A 2 -8.27 12.81 -2.35
C GLY A 2 -8.05 11.41 -1.77
N PHE A 3 -7.97 11.26 -0.44
CA PHE A 3 -7.80 9.95 0.20
C PHE A 3 -8.94 8.98 -0.12
N VAL A 4 -10.18 9.37 0.15
CA VAL A 4 -11.37 8.53 -0.09
C VAL A 4 -11.51 8.18 -1.57
N GLY A 5 -11.28 9.14 -2.47
CA GLY A 5 -11.28 8.89 -3.91
C GLY A 5 -10.19 7.88 -4.31
N GLY A 6 -8.97 8.08 -3.82
CA GLY A 6 -7.85 7.16 -4.06
C GLY A 6 -8.12 5.75 -3.57
N VAL A 7 -8.62 5.59 -2.34
CA VAL A 7 -8.99 4.29 -1.77
C VAL A 7 -10.09 3.60 -2.58
N CYS A 8 -11.16 4.33 -2.92
CA CYS A 8 -12.24 3.78 -3.72
C CYS A 8 -11.77 3.34 -5.11
N THR A 9 -11.01 4.19 -5.82
CA THR A 9 -10.51 3.87 -7.16
C THR A 9 -9.49 2.73 -7.14
N ALA A 10 -8.57 2.71 -6.17
CA ALA A 10 -7.62 1.61 -6.00
C ALA A 10 -8.33 0.28 -5.72
N SER A 11 -9.35 0.28 -4.85
CA SER A 11 -10.15 -0.91 -4.53
C SER A 11 -10.92 -1.44 -5.74
N LEU A 12 -11.49 -0.54 -6.56
CA LEU A 12 -12.17 -0.91 -7.80
C LEU A 12 -11.21 -1.48 -8.84
N ILE A 13 -10.00 -0.94 -8.96
CA ILE A 13 -8.95 -1.49 -9.84
C ILE A 13 -8.51 -2.86 -9.34
N GLY A 14 -8.36 -3.05 -8.02
CA GLY A 14 -8.06 -4.35 -7.41
C GLY A 14 -9.14 -5.39 -7.72
N MET A 15 -10.42 -5.01 -7.63
CA MET A 15 -11.54 -5.85 -8.04
C MET A 15 -11.48 -6.17 -9.54
N ALA A 16 -11.17 -5.20 -10.41
CA ALA A 16 -11.09 -5.42 -11.85
C ALA A 16 -9.95 -6.39 -12.21
N LEU A 17 -8.86 -6.39 -11.45
CA LEU A 17 -7.70 -7.27 -11.63
C LEU A 17 -7.91 -8.69 -11.08
N PHE A 18 -9.13 -9.08 -10.68
CA PHE A 18 -9.40 -10.40 -10.14
C PHE A 18 -8.89 -11.54 -11.04
N TRP A 19 -8.93 -11.38 -12.37
CA TRP A 19 -8.44 -12.40 -13.32
C TRP A 19 -6.93 -12.66 -13.23
N ALA A 20 -6.15 -11.69 -12.74
CA ALA A 20 -4.71 -11.78 -12.62
C ALA A 20 -4.26 -12.40 -11.29
N THR A 21 -5.21 -12.67 -10.39
CA THR A 21 -4.98 -13.18 -9.04
C THR A 21 -5.79 -14.44 -8.80
N PRO A 22 -5.39 -15.32 -7.86
CA PRO A 22 -6.19 -16.49 -7.50
C PRO A 22 -7.46 -16.14 -6.68
N PHE A 23 -7.74 -14.85 -6.44
CA PHE A 23 -8.82 -14.35 -5.59
C PHE A 23 -10.14 -14.20 -6.35
N GLY A 24 -11.27 -14.45 -5.68
CA GLY A 24 -12.59 -14.05 -6.20
C GLY A 24 -12.73 -12.52 -6.25
N PRO A 25 -13.68 -11.96 -7.02
CA PRO A 25 -13.82 -10.51 -7.21
C PRO A 25 -14.08 -9.75 -5.89
N ILE A 26 -14.85 -10.33 -4.97
CA ILE A 26 -15.13 -9.73 -3.64
C ILE A 26 -13.88 -9.78 -2.76
N GLU A 27 -13.12 -10.87 -2.80
CA GLU A 27 -11.87 -11.02 -2.03
C GLU A 27 -10.80 -10.07 -2.54
N ALA A 28 -10.65 -9.93 -3.86
CA ALA A 28 -9.74 -8.99 -4.49
C ALA A 28 -10.07 -7.53 -4.09
N PHE A 29 -11.35 -7.18 -4.03
CA PHE A 29 -11.79 -5.88 -3.53
C PHE A 29 -11.42 -5.68 -2.05
N ALA A 30 -11.74 -6.64 -1.19
CA ALA A 30 -11.46 -6.54 0.25
C ALA A 30 -9.96 -6.45 0.54
N VAL A 31 -9.16 -7.28 -0.12
CA VAL A 31 -7.69 -7.27 -0.01
C VAL A 31 -7.13 -5.95 -0.50
N SER A 32 -7.55 -5.47 -1.68
CA SER A 32 -7.10 -4.17 -2.21
C SER A 32 -7.44 -3.00 -1.29
N LEU A 33 -8.65 -2.99 -0.72
CA LEU A 33 -9.08 -1.96 0.22
C LEU A 33 -8.20 -1.93 1.47
N LEU A 34 -7.94 -3.09 2.07
CA LEU A 34 -7.13 -3.19 3.29
C LEU A 34 -5.67 -2.77 3.04
N ILE A 35 -5.07 -3.21 1.93
CA ILE A 35 -3.68 -2.85 1.59
C ILE A 35 -3.56 -1.36 1.31
N THR A 36 -4.53 -0.76 0.62
CA THR A 36 -4.50 0.68 0.29
C THR A 36 -4.57 1.52 1.56
N ILE A 37 -5.41 1.12 2.52
CA ILE A 37 -5.48 1.78 3.83
C ILE A 37 -4.15 1.61 4.58
N ALA A 38 -3.60 0.40 4.63
CA ALA A 38 -2.32 0.14 5.31
C ALA A 38 -1.17 0.93 4.69
N GLY A 39 -1.06 0.97 3.36
CA GLY A 39 -0.04 1.75 2.66
C GLY A 39 -0.16 3.25 2.94
N PHE A 40 -1.37 3.79 3.03
CA PHE A 40 -1.58 5.18 3.42
C PHE A 40 -1.07 5.49 4.84
N PHE A 41 -1.25 4.57 5.79
CA PHE A 41 -0.66 4.72 7.12
C PHE A 41 0.88 4.69 7.08
N GLY A 42 1.47 3.89 6.18
CA GLY A 42 2.90 3.89 5.91
C GLY A 42 3.40 5.26 5.46
N ASP A 43 2.75 5.87 4.47
CA ASP A 43 3.08 7.21 3.96
C ASP A 43 2.98 8.29 5.05
N LEU A 44 1.93 8.22 5.89
CA LEU A 44 1.74 9.15 7.00
C LEU A 44 2.85 9.01 8.05
N THR A 45 3.19 7.77 8.40
CA THR A 45 4.24 7.47 9.39
C THR A 45 5.59 7.98 8.89
N MET A 46 5.93 7.68 7.63
CA MET A 46 7.19 8.11 7.04
C MET A 46 7.25 9.64 6.92
N SER A 47 6.14 10.28 6.57
CA SER A 47 5.99 11.74 6.52
C SER A 47 6.12 12.42 7.89
N ALA A 48 5.65 11.77 8.97
CA ALA A 48 5.84 12.26 10.32
C ALA A 48 7.32 12.21 10.73
N ILE A 49 7.99 11.08 10.47
CA ILE A 49 9.43 10.91 10.75
C ILE A 49 10.27 11.95 9.99
N LYS A 50 9.90 12.27 8.74
CA LYS A 50 10.53 13.34 7.95
C LYS A 50 10.45 14.70 8.63
N ARG A 51 9.27 15.06 9.14
CA ARG A 51 9.04 16.33 9.84
C ARG A 51 9.83 16.41 11.14
N ASP A 52 9.89 15.34 11.92
CA ASP A 52 10.67 15.30 13.17
C ASP A 52 12.17 15.44 12.93
N ARG A 53 12.67 14.96 11.79
CA ARG A 53 14.09 15.06 11.40
C ARG A 53 14.43 16.35 10.64
N GLY A 54 13.43 17.20 10.34
CA GLY A 54 13.62 18.43 9.57
C GLY A 54 14.05 18.21 8.11
N VAL A 55 13.93 16.99 7.58
CA VAL A 55 14.31 16.64 6.20
C VAL A 55 13.08 16.44 5.34
N LYS A 56 13.09 16.97 4.12
CA LYS A 56 11.93 16.90 3.22
C LYS A 56 11.87 15.60 2.42
N ASP A 57 13.03 15.06 2.03
CA ASP A 57 13.19 13.84 1.26
C ASP A 57 14.33 13.01 1.85
N TYR A 58 14.18 11.67 1.92
CA TYR A 58 15.18 10.79 2.54
C TYR A 58 16.47 10.62 1.69
N GLY A 59 16.51 11.14 0.48
CA GLY A 59 17.70 11.19 -0.34
C GLY A 59 17.45 11.64 -1.77
N THR A 60 18.45 12.20 -2.41
CA THR A 60 18.49 12.47 -3.85
C THR A 60 19.38 11.43 -4.52
N LEU A 61 18.88 10.19 -4.63
CA LEU A 61 19.61 9.14 -5.35
C LEU A 61 19.63 9.42 -6.87
N VAL A 62 18.63 10.16 -7.37
CA VAL A 62 18.56 10.64 -8.76
C VAL A 62 18.13 12.11 -8.73
N PRO A 63 18.94 13.05 -9.27
CA PRO A 63 18.57 14.47 -9.30
C PRO A 63 17.27 14.66 -10.09
N GLY A 64 16.24 15.20 -9.45
CA GLY A 64 14.89 15.39 -10.04
C GLY A 64 13.89 14.26 -9.82
N HIS A 65 14.31 13.14 -9.23
CA HIS A 65 13.43 12.09 -8.73
C HIS A 65 13.46 12.14 -7.19
N GLY A 66 12.30 12.24 -6.55
CA GLY A 66 12.18 12.15 -5.09
C GLY A 66 12.86 10.90 -4.53
N GLY A 67 13.04 10.83 -3.22
CA GLY A 67 13.77 9.74 -2.59
C GLY A 67 13.16 8.38 -2.93
N VAL A 68 13.99 7.40 -3.31
CA VAL A 68 13.55 6.01 -3.51
C VAL A 68 12.84 5.48 -2.25
N LEU A 69 13.28 5.95 -1.08
CA LEU A 69 12.66 5.67 0.21
C LEU A 69 11.23 6.23 0.34
N ASP A 70 10.89 7.32 -0.35
CA ASP A 70 9.53 7.87 -0.40
C ASP A 70 8.59 7.11 -1.35
N ARG A 71 9.09 6.04 -2.00
CA ARG A 71 8.25 5.08 -2.74
C ARG A 71 8.05 3.77 -1.99
N ILE A 72 8.90 3.53 -0.99
CA ILE A 72 8.91 2.29 -0.20
C ILE A 72 8.09 2.48 1.09
N ASP A 73 7.78 3.71 1.49
CA ASP A 73 6.95 4.06 2.64
C ASP A 73 5.58 3.37 2.65
N SER A 74 4.82 3.47 1.57
CA SER A 74 3.55 2.77 1.41
C SER A 74 3.74 1.25 1.36
N ILE A 75 4.78 0.76 0.68
CA ILE A 75 5.06 -0.67 0.52
C ILE A 75 5.41 -1.32 1.87
N CYS A 76 6.13 -0.61 2.74
CA CYS A 76 6.55 -1.10 4.06
C CYS A 76 5.38 -1.57 4.93
N PHE A 77 4.22 -0.93 4.81
CA PHE A 77 3.01 -1.32 5.54
C PHE A 77 2.07 -2.19 4.70
N ALA A 78 1.98 -1.93 3.39
CA ALA A 78 1.16 -2.70 2.47
C ALA A 78 1.60 -4.17 2.35
N ALA A 79 2.91 -4.43 2.23
CA ALA A 79 3.47 -5.76 2.00
C ALA A 79 3.22 -6.76 3.15
N PRO A 80 3.50 -6.45 4.43
CA PRO A 80 3.23 -7.38 5.53
C PRO A 80 1.72 -7.63 5.71
N VAL A 81 0.88 -6.62 5.51
CA VAL A 81 -0.58 -6.77 5.56
C VAL A 81 -1.08 -7.68 4.45
N PHE A 82 -0.61 -7.48 3.22
CA PHE A 82 -0.93 -8.37 2.10
C PHE A 82 -0.50 -9.81 2.36
N TYR A 83 0.73 -10.02 2.82
CA TYR A 83 1.22 -11.35 3.16
C TYR A 83 0.39 -12.01 4.26
N HIS A 84 0.02 -11.27 5.31
CA HIS A 84 -0.79 -11.82 6.40
C HIS A 84 -2.20 -12.19 5.94
N LEU A 85 -2.84 -11.34 5.13
CA LEU A 85 -4.17 -11.60 4.56
C LEU A 85 -4.15 -12.83 3.64
N THR A 86 -3.18 -12.91 2.73
CA THR A 86 -3.05 -14.05 1.82
C THR A 86 -2.72 -15.35 2.55
N ARG A 87 -1.86 -15.31 3.58
CA ARG A 87 -1.56 -16.46 4.43
C ARG A 87 -2.81 -16.97 5.15
N TYR A 88 -3.59 -16.08 5.76
CA TYR A 88 -4.71 -16.47 6.62
C TYR A 88 -5.93 -16.95 5.82
N PHE A 89 -6.23 -16.31 4.69
CA PHE A 89 -7.43 -16.62 3.90
C PHE A 89 -7.18 -17.64 2.78
N PHE A 90 -5.97 -17.71 2.22
CA PHE A 90 -5.70 -18.46 0.99
C PHE A 90 -4.77 -19.67 1.15
N VAL A 91 -4.13 -19.84 2.30
CA VAL A 91 -3.37 -21.05 2.59
C VAL A 91 -4.14 -21.85 3.66
N PRO A 92 -5.11 -22.70 3.27
CA PRO A 92 -5.64 -23.69 4.19
C PRO A 92 -4.55 -24.77 4.37
N GLY A 93 -3.83 -24.74 5.50
CA GLY A 93 -2.89 -25.82 5.84
C GLY A 93 -1.58 -25.40 6.48
N VAL A 94 -1.67 -24.72 7.62
CA VAL A 94 -0.97 -25.22 8.83
C VAL A 94 -2.03 -25.60 9.85
#